data_AF-C1D289-F1
#
_entry.id   AF-C1D289-F1
#
_cell.length_a   1.000
_cell.length_b   1.000
_cell.length_c   1.000
_cell.angle_alpha   90.00
_cell.angle_beta   90.00
_cell.angle_gamma   90.00
#
_symmetry.space_group_name_H-M   'P 1'
#
loop_
_entity.id
_entity.type
_entity.pdbx_description
1 polymer ?
#
loop_
_entity_poly.entity_id
_entity_poly.type
_entity_poly.pdbx_seq_one_letter_code
_entity_poly.pdbx_strand_id
1 'polypeptide(L)'
;MWAAFLTELAQPDVTHVMVRAHDGYQACVPLEELMHTDVLLADHMNGKPLTPAHGAPLRLIAPQLYGYKSIKHLRRLELLPAPVASPVGRIVSHPRGRVNPEERSAVGASHFWRWVYRMQVGGHLRGARALSEQNRRIVRP
;
A
#
# COMPACT_ATOMS: atom_id res chain seq x y z
N MET A 1 -14.33 -3.93 13.96
CA MET A 1 -15.07 -4.93 13.17
C MET A 1 -14.11 -5.82 12.39
N TRP A 2 -13.25 -5.28 11.52
CA TRP A 2 -12.25 -6.07 10.76
C TRP A 2 -11.23 -6.84 11.62
N ALA A 3 -10.54 -6.16 12.55
CA ALA A 3 -9.54 -6.82 13.40
C ALA A 3 -10.16 -7.94 14.27
N ALA A 4 -11.41 -7.75 14.72
CA ALA A 4 -12.15 -8.78 15.46
C ALA A 4 -12.44 -10.01 14.60
N PHE A 5 -12.90 -9.81 13.35
CA PHE A 5 -13.10 -10.89 12.39
C PHE A 5 -11.81 -11.68 12.13
N LEU A 6 -10.67 -11.00 11.97
CA LEU A 6 -9.39 -11.69 11.83
C LEU A 6 -8.99 -12.43 13.10
N THR A 7 -9.29 -11.90 14.28
CA THR A 7 -9.00 -12.55 15.56
C THR A 7 -9.80 -13.84 15.72
N GLU A 8 -11.07 -13.85 15.31
CA GLU A 8 -11.91 -15.06 15.33
C GLU A 8 -11.38 -16.15 14.39
N LEU A 9 -10.76 -15.76 13.28
CA LEU A 9 -10.19 -16.70 12.30
C LEU A 9 -8.73 -17.07 12.58
N ALA A 10 -8.01 -16.26 13.37
CA ALA A 10 -6.61 -16.45 13.64
C ALA A 10 -6.39 -17.64 14.59
N GLN A 11 -5.72 -18.66 14.08
CA GLN A 11 -5.17 -19.76 14.88
C GLN A 11 -3.76 -19.38 15.35
N PRO A 12 -3.27 -19.95 16.47
CA PRO A 12 -1.98 -19.58 17.06
C PRO A 12 -0.77 -19.80 16.15
N ASP A 13 -0.90 -20.64 15.13
CA ASP A 13 0.13 -20.91 14.13
C ASP A 13 0.11 -19.95 12.93
N VAL A 14 -0.93 -19.12 12.78
CA VAL A 14 -1.07 -18.20 11.65
C VAL A 14 -0.23 -16.94 11.88
N THR A 15 0.72 -16.70 10.97
CA THR A 15 1.59 -15.51 11.04
C THR A 15 1.37 -14.55 9.87
N HIS A 16 0.84 -15.04 8.75
CA HIS A 16 0.67 -14.29 7.50
C HIS A 16 -0.69 -14.55 6.87
N VAL A 17 -1.13 -13.60 6.05
CA VAL A 17 -2.32 -13.74 5.21
C VAL A 17 -1.93 -13.49 3.77
N MET A 18 -2.23 -14.47 2.91
CA MET A 18 -2.19 -14.29 1.47
C MET A 18 -3.52 -13.73 0.99
N VAL A 19 -3.44 -12.55 0.38
CA VAL A 19 -4.58 -11.84 -0.18
C VAL A 19 -4.54 -12.04 -1.68
N ARG A 20 -5.65 -12.54 -2.28
CA ARG A 20 -5.75 -12.81 -3.72
C ARG A 20 -6.82 -11.95 -4.37
N ALA A 21 -6.45 -11.30 -5.46
CA ALA A 21 -7.33 -10.58 -6.36
C ALA A 21 -7.97 -11.52 -7.39
N HIS A 22 -9.04 -11.05 -8.02
CA HIS A 22 -9.71 -11.78 -9.10
C HIS A 22 -8.84 -11.91 -10.37
N ASP A 23 -7.97 -10.93 -10.64
CA ASP A 23 -7.08 -10.89 -11.81
C ASP A 23 -5.80 -11.75 -11.68
N GLY A 24 -5.67 -12.49 -10.57
CA GLY A 24 -4.50 -13.30 -10.27
C GLY A 24 -3.40 -12.56 -9.49
N TYR A 25 -3.55 -11.25 -9.24
CA TYR A 25 -2.63 -10.54 -8.35
C TYR A 25 -2.73 -11.06 -6.92
N GLN A 26 -1.59 -11.18 -6.24
CA GLN A 26 -1.54 -11.68 -4.87
C GLN A 26 -0.50 -10.93 -4.04
N ALA A 27 -0.77 -10.78 -2.75
CA ALA A 27 0.19 -10.23 -1.80
C ALA A 27 0.14 -10.99 -0.49
N CYS A 28 1.31 -11.43 -0.04
CA CYS A 28 1.50 -11.92 1.32
C CYS A 28 1.71 -10.74 2.26
N VAL A 29 0.90 -10.65 3.31
CA VAL A 29 0.96 -9.58 4.31
C VAL A 29 1.08 -10.22 5.70
N PRO A 30 1.94 -9.73 6.60
CA PRO A 30 1.96 -10.19 7.98
C PRO A 30 0.59 -9.98 8.66
N LEU A 31 0.16 -10.94 9.47
CA LEU A 31 -1.12 -10.85 10.17
C LEU A 31 -1.17 -9.61 11.08
N GLU A 32 -0.06 -9.32 11.78
CA GLU A 32 0.08 -8.14 12.65
C GLU A 32 -0.26 -6.82 11.93
N GLU A 33 0.10 -6.69 10.65
CA GLU A 33 -0.18 -5.49 9.87
C GLU A 33 -1.67 -5.39 9.53
N LEU A 34 -2.31 -6.52 9.23
CA LEU A 34 -3.75 -6.55 8.91
C LEU A 34 -4.64 -6.36 10.14
N MET A 35 -4.11 -6.59 11.35
CA MET A 35 -4.82 -6.35 12.61
C MET A 35 -4.81 -4.87 13.05
N HIS A 36 -4.12 -3.99 12.33
CA HIS A 36 -4.11 -2.55 12.64
C HIS A 36 -5.52 -1.95 12.52
N THR A 37 -5.84 -0.98 13.38
CA THR A 37 -7.18 -0.38 13.48
C THR A 37 -7.65 0.32 12.20
N ASP A 38 -6.70 0.80 11.40
CA ASP A 38 -6.96 1.58 10.19
C ASP A 38 -7.10 0.68 8.95
N VAL A 39 -6.91 -0.64 9.10
CA VAL A 39 -7.11 -1.61 8.02
C VAL A 39 -8.58 -1.94 7.93
N LEU A 40 -9.10 -1.92 6.69
CA LEU A 40 -10.50 -2.22 6.44
C LEU A 40 -10.71 -2.88 5.09
N LEU A 41 -11.83 -3.60 5.00
CA LEU A 41 -12.40 -4.04 3.74
C LEU A 41 -13.43 -3.01 3.30
N ALA A 42 -13.15 -2.35 2.18
CA ALA A 42 -14.02 -1.34 1.59
C ALA A 42 -14.85 -1.95 0.47
N ASP A 43 -16.16 -1.73 0.51
CA ASP A 43 -17.12 -1.98 -0.56
C ASP A 43 -17.71 -0.67 -1.12
N HIS A 44 -17.60 0.43 -0.37
CA HIS A 44 -18.02 1.77 -0.73
C HIS A 44 -16.87 2.78 -0.68
N MET A 45 -17.00 3.84 -1.48
CA MET A 45 -16.14 5.03 -1.45
C MET A 45 -17.03 6.26 -1.58
N ASN A 46 -16.90 7.20 -0.64
CA ASN A 46 -17.69 8.44 -0.59
C ASN A 46 -19.21 8.18 -0.63
N GLY A 47 -19.68 7.16 0.11
CA GLY A 47 -21.09 6.79 0.18
C GLY A 47 -21.66 6.11 -1.06
N LYS A 48 -20.83 5.84 -2.08
CA LYS A 48 -21.24 5.12 -3.31
C LYS A 48 -20.52 3.77 -3.39
N PRO A 49 -21.15 2.73 -3.98
CA PRO A 49 -20.46 1.48 -4.23
C PRO A 49 -19.18 1.70 -5.01
N LEU A 50 -18.15 0.89 -4.74
CA LEU A 50 -16.91 0.95 -5.51
C LEU A 50 -17.18 0.72 -6.98
N THR A 51 -16.46 1.44 -7.84
CA THR A 51 -16.44 1.15 -9.27
C THR A 51 -15.37 0.10 -9.58
N PRO A 52 -15.43 -0.61 -10.72
CA PRO A 52 -14.39 -1.56 -11.11
C PRO A 52 -12.98 -0.96 -11.06
N ALA A 53 -12.78 0.27 -11.55
CA ALA A 53 -11.49 0.95 -11.49
C ALA A 53 -10.95 1.14 -10.05
N HIS A 54 -11.84 1.23 -9.06
CA HIS A 54 -11.50 1.38 -7.64
C HIS A 54 -11.41 0.05 -6.88
N GLY A 55 -11.65 -1.08 -7.55
CA GLY A 55 -11.47 -2.42 -6.98
C GLY A 55 -12.75 -3.10 -6.51
N ALA A 56 -13.90 -2.73 -7.07
CA ALA A 56 -15.17 -3.41 -6.79
C ALA A 56 -15.11 -4.94 -7.00
N PRO A 57 -15.92 -5.74 -6.30
CA PRO A 57 -16.91 -5.33 -5.29
C PRO A 57 -16.29 -5.02 -3.93
N LEU A 58 -15.08 -5.50 -3.66
CA LEU A 58 -14.44 -5.43 -2.36
C LEU A 58 -12.94 -5.16 -2.51
N ARG A 59 -12.41 -4.25 -1.71
CA ARG A 59 -11.01 -3.87 -1.71
C ARG A 59 -10.44 -3.90 -0.30
N LEU A 60 -9.24 -4.47 -0.16
CA LEU A 60 -8.46 -4.34 1.06
C LEU A 60 -7.72 -2.99 1.07
N ILE A 61 -7.85 -2.24 2.16
CA ILE A 61 -7.15 -0.97 2.38
C ILE A 61 -6.33 -1.09 3.65
N ALA A 62 -5.01 -0.91 3.52
CA ALA A 62 -4.06 -0.88 4.64
C ALA A 62 -3.20 0.40 4.55
N PRO A 63 -3.62 1.52 5.16
CA PRO A 63 -3.00 2.84 4.96
C PRO A 63 -1.52 2.92 5.37
N GLN A 64 -1.13 2.14 6.36
CA GLN A 64 0.25 2.08 6.87
C GLN A 64 1.20 1.34 5.91
N LEU A 65 0.66 0.57 4.97
CA LEU A 65 1.41 -0.17 3.96
C LEU A 65 1.37 0.55 2.61
N TYR A 66 2.37 0.28 1.77
CA TYR A 66 2.36 0.79 0.41
C TYR A 66 1.14 0.28 -0.37
N GLY A 67 0.63 1.13 -1.26
CA GLY A 67 -0.62 0.89 -1.99
C GLY A 67 -0.66 -0.42 -2.80
N TYR A 68 0.48 -1.01 -3.16
CA TYR A 68 0.52 -2.32 -3.82
C TYR A 68 0.08 -3.48 -2.91
N LYS A 69 0.11 -3.32 -1.58
CA LYS A 69 -0.44 -4.30 -0.63
C LYS A 69 -1.96 -4.13 -0.44
N SER A 70 -2.54 -3.01 -0.87
CA SER A 70 -3.98 -2.74 -0.82
C SER A 70 -4.68 -3.32 -2.06
N ILE A 71 -5.06 -4.60 -1.97
CA ILE A 71 -5.55 -5.38 -3.11
C ILE A 71 -6.94 -4.94 -3.56
N LYS A 72 -7.06 -4.64 -4.86
CA LYS A 72 -8.32 -4.42 -5.58
C LYS A 72 -8.94 -5.75 -5.99
N HIS A 73 -10.27 -5.80 -6.12
CA HIS A 73 -11.00 -6.99 -6.59
C HIS A 73 -10.74 -8.22 -5.69
N LEU A 74 -10.84 -8.02 -4.38
CA LEU A 74 -10.54 -9.06 -3.39
C LEU A 74 -11.43 -10.28 -3.62
N ARG A 75 -10.79 -11.44 -3.78
CA ARG A 75 -11.46 -12.72 -4.04
C ARG A 75 -11.28 -13.72 -2.90
N ARG A 76 -10.08 -13.79 -2.32
CA ARG A 76 -9.75 -14.80 -1.31
C ARG A 76 -8.73 -14.29 -0.30
N LEU A 77 -8.89 -14.73 0.94
CA LEU A 77 -7.91 -14.62 2.02
C LEU A 77 -7.51 -16.04 2.42
N GLU A 78 -6.21 -16.29 2.47
CA GLU A 78 -5.63 -17.57 2.90
C GLU A 78 -4.72 -17.30 4.10
N LEU A 79 -4.97 -17.99 5.21
CA LEU A 79 -4.16 -17.90 6.41
C LEU A 79 -2.95 -18.83 6.25
N LEU A 80 -1.77 -18.33 6.59
CA LEU A 80 -0.51 -19.02 6.37
C LEU A 80 0.36 -18.99 7.64
N PRO A 81 1.07 -20.09 7.94
CA PRO A 81 1.96 -20.15 9.09
C PRO A 81 3.32 -19.49 8.85
N ALA A 82 3.66 -19.19 7.59
CA ALA A 82 4.94 -18.63 7.19
C ALA A 82 4.81 -17.67 5.98
N PRO A 83 5.76 -16.74 5.78
CA PRO A 83 5.73 -15.82 4.65
C PRO A 83 5.95 -16.55 3.32
N VAL A 84 5.15 -16.18 2.32
CA VAL A 84 5.36 -16.62 0.93
C VAL A 84 6.14 -15.54 0.19
N ALA A 85 7.23 -15.96 -0.47
CA ALA A 85 8.06 -15.06 -1.25
C ALA A 85 7.27 -14.45 -2.42
N SER A 86 7.42 -13.13 -2.62
CA SER A 86 6.89 -12.47 -3.80
C SER A 86 7.61 -12.98 -5.05
N PRO A 87 6.90 -13.28 -6.16
CA PRO A 87 7.52 -13.65 -7.44
C PRO A 87 8.51 -12.60 -7.95
N VAL A 88 8.32 -11.34 -7.56
CA VAL A 88 9.14 -10.19 -7.97
C VAL A 88 10.41 -10.02 -7.13
N GLY A 89 10.67 -10.93 -6.18
CA GLY A 89 11.89 -10.99 -5.37
C GLY A 89 12.01 -9.90 -4.28
N ARG A 90 12.93 -10.11 -3.33
CA ARG A 90 13.17 -9.21 -2.16
C ARG A 90 13.85 -7.89 -2.52
N ILE A 91 14.42 -7.80 -3.73
CA ILE A 91 15.06 -6.59 -4.26
C ILE A 91 14.02 -5.52 -4.59
N VAL A 92 12.88 -5.95 -5.15
CA VAL A 92 11.82 -5.05 -5.62
C VAL A 92 10.72 -4.88 -4.58
N SER A 93 10.44 -5.92 -3.80
CA SER A 93 9.34 -5.95 -2.83
C SER A 93 9.86 -6.15 -1.41
N HIS A 94 9.41 -5.32 -0.47
CA HIS A 94 9.65 -5.56 0.95
C HIS A 94 8.65 -6.60 1.51
N PRO A 95 9.08 -7.49 2.43
CA PRO A 95 8.18 -8.44 3.07
C PRO A 95 6.97 -7.76 3.73
N ARG A 96 7.21 -6.67 4.49
CA ARG A 96 6.17 -5.85 5.14
C ARG A 96 5.69 -4.71 4.24
N GLY A 97 6.54 -3.70 4.03
CA GLY A 97 6.27 -2.64 3.05
C GLY A 97 5.57 -1.45 3.69
N ARG A 98 6.03 -1.02 4.87
CA ARG A 98 5.49 0.13 5.58
C ARG A 98 5.86 1.45 4.88
N VAL A 99 4.92 2.39 4.84
CA VAL A 99 5.10 3.70 4.19
C VAL A 99 6.00 4.62 5.01
N ASN A 100 5.77 4.71 6.33
CA ASN A 100 6.51 5.63 7.23
C ASN A 100 8.03 5.43 7.21
N PRO A 101 8.55 4.20 7.37
CA PRO A 101 9.99 3.94 7.24
C PRO A 101 10.48 3.85 5.79
N GLU A 102 9.63 4.12 4.79
CA GLU A 102 9.93 3.99 3.37
C GLU A 102 10.52 2.62 2.97
N GLU A 103 9.93 1.54 3.50
CA GLU A 103 10.35 0.15 3.25
C GLU A 103 9.96 -0.33 1.84
N ARG A 104 10.49 0.32 0.80
CA ARG A 104 10.17 -0.03 -0.60
C ARG A 104 10.93 -1.28 -1.06
N SER A 105 12.18 -1.43 -0.64
CA SER A 105 13.03 -2.59 -0.94
C SER A 105 13.72 -3.11 0.31
N ALA A 106 13.89 -4.43 0.43
CA ALA A 106 14.54 -5.04 1.59
C ALA A 106 16.07 -4.83 1.61
N VAL A 107 16.65 -4.30 0.53
CA VAL A 107 18.10 -4.32 0.27
C VAL A 107 18.71 -2.91 0.26
N GLY A 108 17.97 -1.88 0.69
CA GLY A 108 18.50 -0.51 0.82
C GLY A 108 18.83 0.21 -0.49
N ALA A 109 18.67 -0.44 -1.65
CA ALA A 109 18.81 0.19 -2.97
C ALA A 109 17.88 1.40 -3.15
N SER A 110 16.79 1.47 -2.39
CA SER A 110 15.89 2.62 -2.33
C SER A 110 16.59 3.93 -1.94
N HIS A 111 17.58 3.90 -1.03
CA HIS A 111 18.33 5.10 -0.65
C HIS A 111 19.21 5.63 -1.79
N PHE A 112 19.85 4.73 -2.53
CA PHE A 112 20.65 5.11 -3.70
C PHE A 112 19.77 5.70 -4.81
N TRP A 113 18.65 5.04 -5.15
CA TRP A 113 17.71 5.57 -6.14
C TRP A 113 17.09 6.89 -5.69
N ARG A 114 16.80 7.09 -4.40
CA ARG A 114 16.34 8.37 -3.84
C ARG A 114 17.36 9.49 -4.05
N TRP A 115 18.65 9.19 -3.90
CA TRP A 115 19.72 10.14 -4.19
C TRP A 115 19.74 10.51 -5.68
N VAL A 116 19.66 9.53 -6.59
CA VAL A 116 19.58 9.76 -8.05
C VAL A 116 18.35 10.60 -8.41
N TYR A 117 17.16 10.27 -7.89
CA TYR A 117 15.94 11.03 -8.14
C TYR A 117 16.04 12.48 -7.64
N ARG A 118 16.65 12.70 -6.46
CA ARG A 118 16.83 14.05 -5.90
C ARG A 118 17.67 14.94 -6.82
N MET A 119 18.67 14.36 -7.50
CA MET A 119 19.49 15.10 -8.47
C MET A 119 18.67 15.56 -9.69
N GLN A 120 17.73 14.74 -10.16
CA GLN A 120 16.88 15.06 -11.32
C GLN A 120 15.75 16.05 -10.98
N VAL A 121 15.19 15.99 -9.77
CA VAL A 121 14.07 16.86 -9.34
C VAL A 121 14.56 18.26 -8.90
N GLY A 122 15.83 18.41 -8.52
CA GLY A 122 16.39 19.70 -8.10
C GLY A 122 16.27 20.82 -9.15
N GLY A 123 16.21 20.48 -10.44
CA GLY A 123 15.93 21.43 -11.51
C GLY A 123 14.48 21.92 -11.55
N HIS A 124 13.52 21.05 -11.25
CA HIS A 124 12.08 21.30 -11.40
C HIS A 124 11.47 22.08 -10.22
N LEU A 125 12.02 21.91 -9.01
CA LEU A 125 11.53 22.63 -7.81
C LEU A 125 11.79 24.14 -7.86
N ARG A 126 12.82 24.59 -8.60
CA ARG A 126 13.09 26.02 -8.82
C ARG A 126 11.98 26.69 -9.65
N GLY A 127 11.51 26.00 -10.70
CA GLY A 127 10.39 26.47 -11.52
C GLY A 127 9.05 26.46 -10.79
N ALA A 128 8.78 25.43 -9.98
CA ALA A 128 7.55 25.33 -9.21
C ALA A 128 7.40 26.44 -8.14
N ARG A 129 8.50 26.83 -7.48
CA ARG A 129 8.49 27.97 -6.55
C ARG A 129 8.23 29.29 -7.27
N ALA A 130 8.89 29.52 -8.40
CA ALA A 130 8.69 30.72 -9.23
C ALA A 130 7.24 30.84 -9.73
N LEU A 131 6.64 29.73 -10.19
CA LEU A 131 5.22 29.67 -10.61
C LEU A 131 4.26 29.92 -9.44
N SER A 132 4.57 29.42 -8.23
CA SER A 132 3.74 29.66 -7.05
C SER A 132 3.79 31.12 -6.56
N GLU A 133 4.95 31.78 -6.69
CA GLU A 133 5.12 33.20 -6.35
C GLU A 133 4.44 34.12 -7.38
N GLN A 134 4.50 33.76 -8.67
CA GLN A 134 3.82 34.47 -9.74
C GLN A 134 2.29 34.37 -9.59
N ASN A 135 1.75 33.18 -9.29
CA ASN A 135 0.32 33.01 -9.01
C ASN A 135 -0.13 33.75 -7.73
N ARG A 136 0.72 33.85 -6.70
CA ARG A 136 0.40 34.66 -5.50
C ARG A 136 0.34 36.17 -5.79
N ARG A 137 1.03 36.66 -6.83
CA ARG A 137 0.95 38.07 -7.26
C ARG A 137 -0.29 38.36 -8.10
N ILE A 138 -0.81 37.38 -8.83
CA ILE A 138 -2.01 37.51 -9.68
C ILE A 138 -3.31 37.49 -8.88
N VAL A 139 -3.32 36.84 -7.69
CA VAL A 139 -4.54 36.62 -6.88
C VAL A 139 -4.69 37.63 -5.73
N ARG A 140 -3.85 38.66 -5.63
CA ARG A 140 -4.07 39.77 -4.69
C ARG A 140 -4.77 40.94 -5.42
N PRO A 141 -5.91 41.44 -4.92
CA PRO A 141 -6.56 42.64 -5.47
C PRO A 141 -5.71 43.90 -5.24
#